data_AF-A0A535F3B9-F1
#
_entry.id   AF-A0A535F3B9-F1
#
_cell.length_a   1.000
_cell.length_b   1.000
_cell.length_c   1.000
_cell.angle_alpha   90.00
_cell.angle_beta   90.00
_cell.angle_gamma   90.00
#
_symmetry.space_group_name_H-M   'P 1'
#
loop_
_entity.id
_entity.type
_entity.pdbx_description
1 polymer ?
#
loop_
_entity_poly.entity_id
_entity_poly.type
_entity_poly.pdbx_seq_one_letter_code
_entity_poly.pdbx_strand_id
1 'polypeptide(L)' 'MRLIIGISGSTGAIYGVRLLEVLHQLPGMEI' A
#
# COMPACT_ATOMS: atom_id res chain seq x y z
N MET A 1 -11.66 5.97 5.29
CA MET A 1 -10.71 5.38 6.27
C MET A 1 -9.31 5.83 5.88
N ARG A 2 -8.43 6.20 6.83
CA ARG A 2 -7.08 6.68 6.51
C ARG A 2 -6.03 5.74 7.10
N LEU A 3 -5.24 5.12 6.23
CA LEU A 3 -4.20 4.15 6.59
C LEU A 3 -2.83 4.73 6.21
N ILE A 4 -1.87 4.67 7.13
CA ILE A 4 -0.50 5.13 6.88
C ILE A 4 0.40 3.90 6.73
N ILE A 5 1.12 3.81 5.60
CA ILE A 5 1.97 2.66 5.26
C ILE A 5 3.40 3.15 5.13
N GLY A 6 4.29 2.68 6.02
CA GLY A 6 5.73 2.89 5.91
C GLY A 6 6.38 1.75 5.13
N ILE A 7 7.00 2.05 3.98
CA ILE A 7 7.79 1.10 3.21
C ILE A 7 9.26 1.44 3.40
N SER A 8 10.05 0.49 3.89
CA SER A 8 11.51 0.63 3.99
C SER A 8 12.21 -0.11 2.85
N GLY A 9 13.42 0.34 2.50
CA GLY A 9 14.24 -0.20 1.41
C GLY A 9 14.83 -1.57 1.73
N SER A 10 13.98 -2.59 1.78
CA SER A 10 14.35 -4.01 1.91
C SER A 10 13.99 -4.77 0.64
N THR A 11 14.51 -5.99 0.46
CA THR A 11 14.13 -6.88 -0.65
C THR A 11 12.61 -7.05 -0.75
N GLY A 12 11.87 -6.91 0.37
CA GLY A 12 10.42 -7.02 0.43
C GLY A 12 9.63 -5.77 0.01
N ALA A 13 10.26 -4.68 -0.40
CA ALA A 13 9.56 -3.44 -0.79
C ALA A 13 8.52 -3.66 -1.92
N ILE A 14 8.76 -4.65 -2.79
CA ILE A 14 7.83 -5.03 -3.86
C ILE A 14 6.44 -5.45 -3.31
N TYR A 15 6.39 -6.06 -2.11
CA TYR A 15 5.12 -6.42 -1.48
C TYR A 15 4.37 -5.18 -0.99
N GLY A 16 5.08 -4.14 -0.55
CA GLY A 16 4.49 -2.85 -0.21
C GLY A 16 3.84 -2.18 -1.43
N VAL A 17 4.49 -2.23 -2.59
CA VAL A 17 3.91 -1.73 -3.85
C VAL A 17 2.66 -2.52 -4.22
N ARG A 18 2.74 -3.87 -4.20
CA ARG A 18 1.58 -4.73 -4.49
C ARG A 18 0.41 -4.50 -3.53
N LEU A 19 0.70 -4.24 -2.25
CA LEU A 19 -0.31 -3.89 -1.26
C LEU A 19 -1.03 -2.58 -1.64
N LEU A 20 -0.29 -1.54 -2.02
CA LEU A 20 -0.87 -0.26 -2.42
C LEU A 20 -1.78 -0.41 -3.66
N GLU A 21 -1.38 -1.22 -4.64
CA GLU A 21 -2.20 -1.49 -5.82
C GLU A 21 -3.53 -2.17 -5.48
N VAL A 22 -3.53 -3.16 -4.58
CA VAL A 22 -4.76 -3.85 -4.15
C VAL A 22 -5.64 -2.91 -3.34
N LEU A 23 -5.04 -2.15 -2.43
CA LEU A 23 -5.75 -1.19 -1.61
C LEU A 23 -6.40 -0.10 -2.49
N HIS A 24 -5.76 0.33 -3.58
CA HIS A 24 -6.33 1.28 -4.54
C HIS A 24 -7.62 0.80 -5.22
N GLN A 25 -7.82 -0.51 -5.30
CA GLN A 25 -9.03 -1.09 -5.89
C GLN A 25 -10.22 -1.08 -4.92
N LEU A 26 -10.01 -0.75 -3.64
CA LEU A 26 -11.07 -0.74 -2.65
C LEU A 26 -11.91 0.54 -2.74
N PRO A 27 -13.25 0.44 -2.81
CA PRO A 27 -14.11 1.61 -2.87
C PRO A 27 -14.02 2.43 -1.57
N GLY A 28 -13.86 3.75 -1.72
CA GLY A 28 -13.82 4.69 -0.58
C GLY A 28 -12.45 4.79 0.12
N MET A 29 -11.40 4.28 -0.51
CA MET A 29 -10.04 4.34 0.00
C MET A 29 -9.23 5.44 -0.71
N GLU A 30 -8.72 6.41 0.06
CA GLU A 30 -7.80 7.46 -0.41
C GLU A 30 -6.38 7.06 -0.03
N ILE A 31 -5.45 7.14 -1.00
CA ILE A 31 -4.02 6.81 -0.84
C ILE A 31 -3.19 8.07 -0.99
#